data_AF-A0A7V9N2T0-F1
#
_entry.id   AF-A0A7V9N2T0-F1
#
_cell.length_a   1.000
_cell.length_b   1.000
_cell.length_c   1.000
_cell.angle_alpha   90.00
_cell.angle_beta   90.00
_cell.angle_gamma   90.00
#
_symmetry.space_group_name_H-M   'P 1'
#
loop_
_entity.id
_entity.type
_entity.pdbx_description
1 polymer ?
#
loop_
_entity_poly.entity_id
_entity_poly.type
_entity_poly.pdbx_seq_one_letter_code
_entity_poly.pdbx_strand_id
1 'polypeptide(L)'
;MQPLAELTAPEGDRVGQGRRANLAETSYTVVPITLDAILAEDHAINAHLSTEEIGTYIACGNIGGVLNADGALVIGLSEDSNSGFTGIAFLAPGDDGASTAVSVFIAQTQGGGRNRAQDAGADAAATPVGEESS
;
A
#
# COMPACT_ATOMS: atom_id res chain seq x y z
N MET A 1 -7.11 -7.81 18.64
CA MET A 1 -6.70 -7.01 17.46
C MET A 1 -5.21 -7.17 17.27
N GLN A 2 -4.78 -7.93 16.27
CA GLN A 2 -3.36 -8.04 15.94
C GLN A 2 -2.98 -6.90 14.97
N PRO A 3 -1.89 -6.16 15.22
CA PRO A 3 -1.47 -5.10 14.31
C PRO A 3 -0.92 -5.67 12.99
N LEU A 4 -1.23 -5.01 11.87
CA LEU A 4 -0.57 -5.23 10.59
C LEU A 4 0.78 -4.52 10.58
N ALA A 5 1.72 -5.04 9.81
CA ALA A 5 2.98 -4.39 9.49
C ALA A 5 2.75 -3.06 8.75
N GLU A 6 3.75 -2.21 8.79
CA GLU A 6 3.74 -0.89 8.21
C GLU A 6 3.61 -0.95 6.68
N LEU A 7 2.92 0.03 6.09
CA LEU A 7 3.02 0.24 4.64
C LEU A 7 4.39 0.82 4.35
N THR A 8 5.11 0.20 3.41
CA THR A 8 6.40 0.69 2.94
C THR A 8 6.25 1.12 1.48
N ALA A 9 6.68 2.35 1.19
CA ALA A 9 6.79 2.83 -0.17
C ALA A 9 7.95 2.09 -0.87
N PRO A 10 7.80 1.71 -2.16
CA PRO A 10 8.86 1.02 -2.87
C PRO A 10 10.11 1.91 -3.02
N GLU A 11 11.26 1.41 -2.56
CA GLU A 11 12.55 2.07 -2.68
C GLU A 11 13.32 1.53 -3.90
N GLY A 12 13.89 2.40 -4.73
CA GLY A 12 14.74 2.03 -5.87
C GLY A 12 14.49 2.81 -7.16
N ASP A 13 15.26 2.46 -8.19
CA ASP A 13 15.12 3.06 -9.52
C ASP A 13 13.80 2.64 -10.17
N ARG A 14 13.06 3.63 -10.68
CA ARG A 14 11.84 3.41 -11.43
C ARG A 14 12.13 2.63 -12.71
N VAL A 15 11.58 1.43 -12.83
CA VAL A 15 11.71 0.57 -14.01
C VAL A 15 10.54 0.74 -15.01
N GLY A 16 10.76 0.39 -16.28
CA GLY A 16 9.72 0.39 -17.32
C GLY A 16 9.09 1.76 -17.59
N GLN A 17 7.75 1.84 -17.57
CA GLN A 17 7.01 3.11 -17.69
C GLN A 17 6.94 3.88 -16.36
N GLY A 18 8.00 3.83 -15.56
CA GLY A 18 7.98 4.29 -14.17
C GLY A 18 7.58 5.76 -13.96
N ARG A 19 7.72 6.64 -14.96
CA ARG A 19 7.20 8.03 -14.90
C ARG A 19 5.68 8.14 -15.03
N ARG A 20 5.02 7.10 -15.53
CA ARG A 20 3.57 7.01 -15.73
C ARG A 20 2.90 5.98 -14.83
N ALA A 21 3.69 5.16 -14.13
CA ALA A 21 3.18 4.19 -13.17
C ALA A 21 2.85 4.88 -11.85
N ASN A 22 1.63 4.65 -11.36
CA ASN A 22 1.26 5.00 -10.00
C ASN A 22 1.92 4.02 -9.05
N LEU A 23 2.71 4.52 -8.10
CA LEU A 23 3.31 3.68 -7.07
C LEU A 23 2.22 3.29 -6.06
N ALA A 24 2.18 2.01 -5.73
CA ALA A 24 1.40 1.51 -4.60
C ALA A 24 2.34 1.29 -3.42
N GLU A 25 1.87 1.61 -2.23
CA GLU A 25 2.50 1.27 -0.97
C GLU A 25 2.05 -0.14 -0.59
N THR A 26 2.98 -0.93 -0.06
CA THR A 26 2.71 -2.34 0.23
C THR A 26 3.07 -2.68 1.67
N SER A 27 2.26 -3.51 2.31
CA SER A 27 2.54 -4.08 3.62
C SER A 27 2.38 -5.59 3.54
N TYR A 28 3.23 -6.32 4.26
CA TYR A 28 3.16 -7.76 4.39
C TYR A 28 3.25 -8.18 5.85
N THR A 29 2.27 -8.94 6.31
CA THR A 29 2.21 -9.46 7.69
C THR A 29 1.82 -10.92 7.68
N VAL A 30 2.43 -11.70 8.57
CA VAL A 30 1.98 -13.06 8.86
C VAL A 30 1.26 -13.06 10.20
N VAL A 31 0.02 -13.53 10.20
CA VAL A 31 -0.82 -13.64 11.38
C VAL A 31 -0.86 -15.12 11.81
N PRO A 32 -0.47 -15.47 13.04
CA PRO A 32 -0.42 -16.86 13.52
C PRO A 32 -1.82 -17.40 13.89
N ILE A 33 -2.79 -17.20 13.01
CA ILE A 33 -4.14 -17.77 13.06
C ILE A 33 -4.55 -18.19 11.65
N THR A 34 -5.39 -19.20 11.54
CA THR A 34 -5.87 -19.72 10.25
C THR A 34 -6.86 -18.76 9.60
N LEU A 35 -6.90 -18.77 8.26
CA LEU A 35 -7.85 -17.95 7.51
C LEU A 35 -9.30 -18.30 7.85
N ASP A 36 -9.62 -19.58 8.07
CA ASP A 36 -10.94 -20.02 8.53
C ASP A 36 -11.32 -19.40 9.89
N ALA A 37 -10.37 -19.28 10.81
CA ALA A 37 -10.61 -18.63 12.11
C ALA A 37 -10.85 -17.12 11.96
N ILE A 38 -10.13 -16.47 11.03
CA ILE A 38 -10.39 -15.05 10.68
C ILE A 38 -11.78 -14.90 10.08
N LEU A 39 -12.21 -15.82 9.23
CA LEU A 39 -13.52 -15.79 8.56
C LEU A 39 -14.69 -16.20 9.47
N ALA A 40 -14.42 -16.86 10.59
CA ALA A 40 -15.44 -17.29 11.54
C ALA A 40 -16.04 -16.14 12.36
N GLU A 41 -15.33 -15.01 12.48
CA GLU A 41 -15.77 -13.82 13.19
C GLU A 41 -15.64 -12.56 12.32
N ASP A 42 -16.39 -11.52 12.66
CA ASP A 42 -16.31 -10.23 11.96
C ASP A 42 -14.95 -9.57 12.21
N HIS A 43 -14.14 -9.52 11.16
CA HIS A 43 -12.85 -8.84 11.15
C HIS A 43 -12.81 -7.76 10.07
N ALA A 44 -12.03 -6.71 10.30
CA ALA A 44 -11.77 -5.65 9.33
C ALA A 44 -10.27 -5.34 9.24
N ILE A 45 -9.83 -4.99 8.04
CA ILE A 45 -8.50 -4.45 7.78
C ILE A 45 -8.59 -2.93 7.80
N ASN A 46 -7.72 -2.31 8.60
CA ASN A 46 -7.54 -0.88 8.67
C ASN A 46 -6.11 -0.54 8.23
N ALA A 47 -5.98 0.29 7.20
CA ALA A 47 -4.71 0.80 6.72
C ALA A 47 -4.47 2.21 7.26
N HIS A 48 -3.27 2.44 7.81
CA HIS A 48 -2.81 3.75 8.27
C HIS A 48 -1.80 4.34 7.29
N LEU A 49 -1.73 5.67 7.24
CA LEU A 49 -0.84 6.41 6.31
C LEU A 49 0.63 6.03 6.47
N SER A 50 1.07 5.82 7.70
CA SER A 50 2.40 5.35 8.07
C SER A 50 2.37 4.96 9.54
N THR A 51 3.44 4.34 10.04
CA THR A 51 3.63 4.15 11.48
C THR A 51 4.10 5.38 12.23
N GLU A 52 4.58 6.37 11.47
CA GLU A 52 4.63 7.79 11.81
C GLU A 52 3.28 8.28 12.40
N GLU A 53 2.21 7.87 11.72
CA GLU A 53 0.86 8.41 11.85
C GLU A 53 -0.21 7.31 12.02
N ILE A 54 -0.04 6.46 13.05
CA ILE A 54 -0.99 5.37 13.43
C ILE A 54 -2.42 5.90 13.69
N GLY A 55 -2.61 7.20 13.92
CA GLY A 55 -3.93 7.81 14.08
C GLY A 55 -4.67 8.14 12.78
N THR A 56 -4.00 8.08 11.63
CA THR A 56 -4.56 8.51 10.34
C THR A 56 -4.99 7.30 9.52
N TYR A 57 -6.26 6.92 9.65
CA TYR A 57 -6.90 5.89 8.85
C TYR A 57 -7.10 6.41 7.42
N ILE A 58 -6.55 5.68 6.44
CA ILE A 58 -6.64 6.09 5.03
C ILE A 58 -7.53 5.17 4.21
N ALA A 59 -7.64 3.90 4.60
CA ALA A 59 -8.54 2.96 3.95
C ALA A 59 -8.98 1.86 4.92
N CYS A 60 -10.20 1.37 4.75
CA CYS A 60 -10.74 0.27 5.54
C CYS A 60 -11.51 -0.71 4.65
N GLY A 61 -11.59 -1.96 5.10
CA GLY A 61 -12.38 -2.99 4.44
C GLY A 61 -12.68 -4.16 5.35
N ASN A 62 -13.93 -4.61 5.34
CA ASN A 62 -14.34 -5.80 6.06
C ASN A 62 -13.77 -7.05 5.37
N ILE A 63 -13.31 -8.01 6.17
CA ILE A 63 -12.80 -9.28 5.68
C ILE A 63 -14.00 -10.18 5.37
N GLY A 64 -14.25 -10.41 4.08
CA GLY A 64 -15.31 -11.29 3.62
C GLY A 64 -15.39 -11.32 2.10
N GLY A 65 -16.00 -12.38 1.56
CA GLY A 65 -16.16 -12.56 0.12
C GLY A 65 -16.11 -14.02 -0.31
N VAL A 66 -15.58 -14.25 -1.51
CA VAL A 66 -15.45 -15.57 -2.12
C VAL A 66 -13.96 -15.95 -2.13
N LEU A 67 -13.63 -17.16 -1.66
CA LEU A 67 -12.29 -17.70 -1.76
C LEU A 67 -11.98 -18.08 -3.22
N ASN A 68 -10.76 -17.81 -3.65
CA ASN A 68 -10.23 -18.26 -4.92
C ASN A 68 -9.91 -19.76 -4.89
N ALA A 69 -9.57 -20.33 -6.06
CA ALA A 69 -9.20 -21.74 -6.19
C ALA A 69 -8.03 -22.16 -5.27
N ASP A 70 -7.14 -21.22 -4.96
CA ASP A 70 -5.99 -21.43 -4.07
C ASP A 70 -6.33 -21.25 -2.57
N GLY A 71 -7.59 -21.04 -2.22
CA GLY A 71 -8.02 -20.78 -0.84
C GLY A 71 -7.68 -19.38 -0.34
N ALA A 72 -7.23 -18.48 -1.21
CA ALA A 72 -6.96 -17.09 -0.87
C ALA A 72 -8.22 -16.20 -0.98
N LEU A 73 -8.31 -15.18 -0.14
CA LEU A 73 -9.34 -14.14 -0.18
C LEU A 73 -8.75 -12.83 -0.69
N VAL A 74 -9.47 -12.16 -1.59
CA VAL A 74 -9.12 -10.81 -2.04
C VAL A 74 -10.26 -9.87 -1.71
N ILE A 75 -9.96 -8.81 -0.97
CA ILE A 75 -10.93 -7.79 -0.59
C ILE A 75 -10.49 -6.41 -1.09
N GLY A 76 -11.46 -5.59 -1.48
CA GLY A 76 -11.22 -4.18 -1.76
C GLY A 76 -11.21 -3.36 -0.48
N LEU A 77 -10.30 -2.40 -0.39
CA LEU A 77 -10.25 -1.40 0.66
C LEU A 77 -10.78 -0.08 0.11
N SER A 78 -11.81 0.45 0.77
CA SER A 78 -12.41 1.73 0.41
C SER A 78 -11.72 2.85 1.17
N GLU A 79 -11.71 4.05 0.59
CA GLU A 79 -11.17 5.22 1.26
C GLU A 79 -11.95 5.51 2.54
N ASP A 80 -11.22 5.86 3.60
CA ASP A 80 -11.83 6.43 4.79
C ASP A 80 -11.65 7.96 4.77
N SER A 81 -12.68 8.69 5.20
CA SER A 81 -12.58 10.15 5.45
C SER A 81 -12.09 11.02 4.27
N ASN A 82 -12.38 10.66 3.01
CA ASN A 82 -11.87 11.33 1.79
C ASN A 82 -10.33 11.42 1.76
N SER A 83 -9.65 10.39 2.25
CA SER A 83 -8.18 10.32 2.25
C SER A 83 -7.58 10.40 0.84
N GLY A 84 -8.37 10.06 -0.20
CA GLY A 84 -7.86 9.93 -1.56
C GLY A 84 -7.02 8.68 -1.78
N PHE A 85 -7.16 7.66 -0.92
CA PHE A 85 -6.49 6.38 -1.04
C PHE A 85 -7.49 5.24 -1.21
N THR A 86 -7.17 4.30 -2.09
CA THR A 86 -7.91 3.03 -2.22
C THR A 86 -6.92 1.90 -2.31
N GLY A 87 -7.35 0.68 -2.00
CA GLY A 87 -6.45 -0.45 -2.02
C GLY A 87 -7.12 -1.78 -2.15
N ILE A 88 -6.29 -2.81 -2.06
CA ILE A 88 -6.70 -4.20 -2.00
C ILE A 88 -5.93 -4.88 -0.87
N ALA A 89 -6.58 -5.83 -0.21
CA ALA A 89 -5.91 -6.75 0.68
C ALA A 89 -6.06 -8.18 0.15
N PHE A 90 -4.95 -8.90 0.15
CA PHE A 90 -4.84 -10.29 -0.25
C PHE A 90 -4.49 -11.12 0.97
N LEU A 91 -5.36 -12.05 1.33
CA LEU A 91 -5.19 -12.95 2.46
C LEU A 91 -5.05 -14.36 1.91
N ALA A 92 -3.95 -15.04 2.24
CA ALA A 92 -3.74 -16.43 1.86
C ALA A 92 -3.40 -17.28 3.08
N PRO A 93 -3.80 -18.56 3.11
CA PRO A 93 -3.28 -19.50 4.08
C PRO A 93 -1.74 -19.53 4.02
N GLY A 94 -1.10 -19.50 5.18
CA GLY A 94 0.35 -19.68 5.26
C GLY A 94 0.76 -21.09 4.87
N ASP A 95 2.01 -21.26 4.45
CA ASP A 95 2.57 -22.57 4.07
C ASP A 95 2.52 -23.61 5.21
N ASP A 96 2.38 -23.14 6.46
CA ASP A 96 2.23 -23.96 7.66
C ASP A 96 0.80 -24.46 7.90
N GLY A 97 -0.20 -23.95 7.16
CA GLY A 97 -1.63 -24.22 7.36
C GLY A 97 -2.18 -23.74 8.70
N ALA A 98 -1.40 -23.01 9.50
CA ALA A 98 -1.74 -22.51 10.82
C ALA A 98 -1.72 -20.98 10.91
N SER A 99 -1.15 -20.33 9.91
CA SER A 99 -1.02 -18.89 9.79
C SER A 99 -1.77 -18.35 8.57
N THR A 100 -1.91 -17.04 8.50
CA THR A 100 -2.45 -16.31 7.34
C THR A 100 -1.45 -15.25 6.91
N ALA A 101 -1.04 -15.29 5.66
CA ALA A 101 -0.26 -14.24 5.02
C ALA A 101 -1.21 -13.14 4.54
N VAL A 102 -1.00 -11.91 5.01
CA VAL A 102 -1.80 -10.74 4.66
C VAL A 102 -0.91 -9.74 3.94
N SER A 103 -1.23 -9.50 2.67
CA SER A 103 -0.59 -8.49 1.84
C SER A 103 -1.58 -7.36 1.57
N VAL A 104 -1.20 -6.13 1.88
CA VAL A 104 -2.02 -4.95 1.63
C VAL A 104 -1.33 -4.07 0.60
N PHE A 105 -2.09 -3.60 -0.39
CA PHE A 105 -1.62 -2.70 -1.44
C PHE A 105 -2.51 -1.48 -1.46
N ILE A 106 -1.95 -0.30 -1.19
CA ILE A 106 -2.67 0.97 -1.19
C ILE A 106 -2.11 1.86 -2.30
N ALA A 107 -2.98 2.51 -3.05
CA ALA A 107 -2.60 3.50 -4.05
C ALA A 107 -3.48 4.75 -3.92
N GLN A 108 -2.92 5.91 -4.28
CA GLN A 108 -3.70 7.13 -4.37
C GLN A 108 -4.70 7.03 -5.53
N THR A 109 -5.97 7.37 -5.27
CA THR A 109 -6.95 7.53 -6.34
C THR A 109 -6.51 8.72 -7.20
N GLN A 110 -6.66 8.62 -8.52
CA GLN A 110 -6.13 9.60 -9.49
C GLN A 110 -6.68 11.05 -9.33
N GLY A 111 -7.50 11.34 -8.31
CA GLY A 111 -7.92 12.69 -7.91
C GLY A 111 -6.96 13.43 -6.96
N GLY A 112 -6.00 12.73 -6.34
CA GLY A 112 -5.05 13.31 -5.35
C GLY A 112 -3.76 13.90 -5.93
N GLY A 113 -3.70 14.09 -7.25
CA GLY A 113 -2.52 14.56 -7.97
C GLY A 113 -2.13 16.01 -7.67
N ARG A 114 -1.50 16.25 -6.52
CA ARG A 114 -0.56 17.37 -6.29
C ARG A 114 0.60 16.88 -5.44
N ASN A 115 1.64 16.42 -6.13
CA ASN A 115 3.04 16.75 -5.85
C ASN A 115 3.54 16.54 -4.40
N ARG A 116 4.03 15.34 -4.09
CA ARG A 116 5.14 15.18 -3.11
C ARG A 116 6.47 14.80 -3.79
N ALA A 117 6.43 14.36 -5.04
CA ALA A 117 7.61 14.04 -5.83
C ALA A 117 8.18 15.24 -6.64
N GLN A 118 7.55 16.42 -6.61
CA GLN A 118 8.06 17.61 -7.30
C GLN A 118 8.92 18.53 -6.41
N ASP A 119 8.86 18.41 -5.08
CA ASP A 119 9.68 19.22 -4.16
C ASP A 119 11.09 18.66 -3.92
N ALA A 120 11.43 17.48 -4.44
CA ALA A 120 12.78 16.91 -4.32
C ALA A 120 13.66 17.08 -5.58
N GLY A 121 13.16 17.77 -6.63
CA GLY A 121 13.81 17.82 -7.94
C GLY A 121 14.10 19.23 -8.49
N ALA A 122 13.82 20.29 -7.74
CA ALA A 122 13.96 21.67 -8.19
C ALA A 122 15.07 22.45 -7.46
N ASP A 123 16.29 21.90 -7.38
CA ASP A 123 17.49 22.70 -7.04
C ASP A 123 18.74 22.25 -7.84
N ALA A 124 18.56 21.82 -9.09
CA ALA A 124 19.69 21.45 -9.95
C ALA A 124 19.45 21.83 -11.42
N ALA A 125 19.12 23.09 -11.68
CA ALA A 125 19.13 23.63 -13.03
C ALA A 125 19.43 25.14 -13.03
N ALA A 126 20.64 25.50 -12.60
CA ALA A 126 21.27 26.74 -13.04
C ALA A 126 22.66 26.39 -13.60
N THR A 127 22.71 26.09 -14.89
CA THR A 127 23.94 26.23 -15.66
C THR A 127 23.62 27.01 -16.92
N PRO A 128 24.32 28.12 -17.16
CA PRO A 128 24.73 28.45 -18.51
C PRO A 128 26.26 28.28 -18.61
N VAL A 129 26.66 27.47 -19.59
CA VAL A 129 28.02 27.35 -20.13
C VAL A 129 28.20 28.38 -21.24
N GLY A 130 29.42 28.91 -21.36
CA GLY A 130 29.99 29.60 -22.53
C GLY A 130 30.68 30.92 -22.16
N GLU A 131 31.88 31.29 -22.60
CA GLU A 131 32.86 30.67 -23.52
C GLU A 131 34.13 31.57 -23.52
N GLU A 132 35.33 30.96 -23.48
CA GLU A 132 36.59 31.30 -24.18
C GLU A 132 37.22 32.74 -24.17
N SER A 133 38.45 32.80 -23.63
CA SER A 133 39.69 33.53 -24.02
C SER A 133 39.70 34.78 -24.92
N SER A 134 40.32 35.87 -24.42
CA SER A 134 41.50 36.55 -25.01
C SER A 134 42.11 37.55 -24.04
#